data_AF-A0A845GT61-F1
#
_entry.id   AF-A0A845GT61-F1
#
_cell.length_a   1.000
_cell.length_b   1.000
_cell.length_c   1.000
_cell.angle_alpha   90.00
_cell.angle_beta   90.00
_cell.angle_gamma   90.00
#
_symmetry.space_group_name_H-M   'P 1'
#
loop_
_entity.id
_entity.type
_entity.pdbx_description
1 polymer ?
#
loop_
_entity_poly.entity_id
_entity_poly.type
_entity_poly.pdbx_seq_one_letter_code
_entity_poly.pdbx_strand_id
1 'polypeptide(L)'
;MTKTWFAVIALVGLTSLAQPNPLALRAGELLTNARAKLHAEGWHADPTAHAATGDYTGLDRQLAHAEYFEVDYCSVGKSFCVLQYTKDKACLRLHTQGEEIRSMRIERWSNDCREKGTNEGENLLPADVRYVTQWRNECEDYEQCKGADGFLLTLKKKYARSAVIMKVLSSNDNPVEIYPTTKK
;
A
#
# COMPACT_ATOMS: atom_id res chain seq x y z
N MET A 1 39.69 -62.09 -15.68
CA MET A 1 38.89 -61.39 -14.66
C MET A 1 39.02 -59.89 -14.88
N THR A 2 37.99 -59.28 -15.47
CA THR A 2 37.96 -57.90 -15.97
C THR A 2 37.64 -56.91 -14.85
N LYS A 3 38.50 -55.90 -14.65
CA LYS A 3 38.30 -54.80 -13.70
C LYS A 3 37.54 -53.66 -14.40
N THR A 4 36.26 -53.51 -14.10
CA THR A 4 35.45 -52.36 -14.49
C THR A 4 35.63 -51.24 -13.47
N TRP A 5 36.09 -50.07 -13.92
CA TRP A 5 36.11 -48.84 -13.13
C TRP A 5 34.83 -48.06 -13.40
N PHE A 6 34.07 -47.75 -12.33
CA PHE A 6 32.94 -46.82 -12.41
C PHE A 6 33.46 -45.40 -12.14
N ALA A 7 33.35 -44.53 -13.13
CA ALA A 7 33.60 -43.10 -12.96
C ALA A 7 32.32 -42.43 -12.40
N VAL A 8 32.42 -41.86 -11.20
CA VAL A 8 31.38 -41.04 -10.59
C VAL A 8 31.49 -39.63 -11.17
N ILE A 9 30.51 -39.23 -11.99
CA ILE A 9 30.40 -37.86 -12.51
C ILE A 9 29.67 -37.02 -11.45
N ALA A 10 30.40 -36.15 -10.77
CA ALA A 10 29.83 -35.16 -9.86
C ALA A 10 29.19 -34.01 -10.67
N LEU A 11 27.86 -34.00 -10.75
CA LEU A 11 27.09 -32.86 -11.23
C LEU A 11 27.16 -31.73 -10.21
N VAL A 12 28.09 -30.80 -10.40
CA VAL A 12 28.13 -29.53 -9.67
C VAL A 12 27.02 -28.65 -10.23
N GLY A 13 25.89 -28.59 -9.53
CA GLY A 13 24.79 -27.69 -9.86
C GLY A 13 25.24 -26.23 -9.71
N LEU A 14 25.30 -25.51 -10.84
CA LEU A 14 25.45 -24.06 -10.89
C LEU A 14 24.18 -23.43 -10.30
N THR A 15 24.19 -23.11 -9.01
CA THR A 15 23.21 -22.20 -8.42
C THR A 15 23.49 -20.81 -8.98
N SER A 16 22.75 -20.41 -10.01
CA SER A 16 22.73 -19.00 -10.44
C SER A 16 22.24 -18.16 -9.28
N LEU A 17 23.16 -17.47 -8.61
CA LEU A 17 22.81 -16.36 -7.74
C LEU A 17 22.27 -15.26 -8.65
N ALA A 18 20.95 -15.19 -8.79
CA ALA A 18 20.29 -14.07 -9.43
C ALA A 18 20.71 -12.81 -8.69
N GLN A 19 21.57 -12.00 -9.30
CA GLN A 19 21.92 -10.70 -8.75
C GLN A 19 20.64 -9.85 -8.73
N PRO A 20 20.36 -9.13 -7.63
CA PRO A 20 19.19 -8.25 -7.59
C PRO A 20 19.31 -7.24 -8.72
N ASN A 21 18.36 -7.27 -9.66
CA ASN A 21 18.27 -6.25 -10.69
C ASN A 21 18.13 -4.89 -10.01
N PRO A 22 18.98 -3.91 -10.35
CA PRO A 22 18.87 -2.58 -9.76
C PRO A 22 17.49 -2.01 -10.11
N LEU A 23 16.80 -1.56 -9.07
CA LEU A 23 15.47 -0.97 -9.15
C LEU A 23 15.46 0.17 -10.18
N ALA A 24 14.59 0.11 -11.19
CA ALA A 24 14.61 1.05 -12.33
C ALA A 24 13.94 2.42 -12.03
N LEU A 25 14.24 2.99 -10.86
CA LEU A 25 13.77 4.31 -10.43
C LEU A 25 14.69 5.45 -10.85
N ARG A 26 14.12 6.63 -11.07
CA ARG A 26 14.83 7.86 -11.45
C ARG A 26 14.28 9.05 -10.70
N ALA A 27 15.17 9.84 -10.10
CA ALA A 27 14.78 11.14 -9.55
C ALA A 27 14.17 12.03 -10.65
N GLY A 28 13.11 12.76 -10.30
CA GLY A 28 12.34 13.61 -11.20
C GLY A 28 11.29 12.89 -12.05
N GLU A 29 11.23 11.55 -12.06
CA GLU A 29 10.18 10.85 -12.79
C GLU A 29 8.81 10.98 -12.10
N LEU A 30 7.72 10.88 -12.87
CA LEU A 30 6.36 10.94 -12.31
C LEU A 30 6.09 9.75 -11.39
N LEU A 31 5.39 10.00 -10.28
CA LEU A 31 4.98 8.96 -9.33
C LEU A 31 4.20 7.84 -10.03
N THR A 32 3.29 8.18 -10.96
CA THR A 32 2.51 7.21 -11.73
C THR A 32 3.38 6.23 -12.52
N ASN A 33 4.45 6.74 -13.16
CA ASN A 33 5.38 5.92 -13.92
C ASN A 33 6.23 5.03 -13.00
N ALA A 34 6.75 5.60 -11.90
CA ALA A 34 7.51 4.84 -10.91
C ALA A 34 6.67 3.72 -10.30
N ARG A 35 5.42 4.03 -9.91
CA ARG A 35 4.46 3.07 -9.38
C ARG A 35 4.20 1.91 -10.34
N ALA A 36 3.97 2.21 -11.62
CA ALA A 36 3.73 1.18 -12.64
C ALA A 36 4.93 0.22 -12.77
N LYS A 37 6.16 0.75 -12.77
CA LYS A 37 7.38 -0.08 -12.78
C LYS A 37 7.50 -0.94 -11.54
N LEU A 38 7.26 -0.36 -10.37
CA LEU A 38 7.33 -1.08 -9.10
C LEU A 38 6.35 -2.26 -9.05
N HIS A 39 5.08 -2.04 -9.44
CA HIS A 39 4.11 -3.14 -9.53
C HIS A 39 4.52 -4.20 -10.56
N ALA A 40 5.06 -3.79 -11.72
CA ALA A 40 5.57 -4.73 -12.72
C ALA A 40 6.75 -5.58 -12.20
N GLU A 41 7.54 -5.02 -11.29
CA GLU A 41 8.63 -5.71 -10.61
C GLU A 41 8.19 -6.48 -9.36
N GLY A 42 6.89 -6.52 -9.04
CA GLY A 42 6.32 -7.27 -7.92
C GLY A 42 6.41 -6.56 -6.56
N TRP A 43 6.65 -5.25 -6.55
CA TRP A 43 6.48 -4.45 -5.35
C TRP A 43 5.00 -4.11 -5.14
N HIS A 44 4.56 -4.18 -3.90
CA HIS A 44 3.18 -3.85 -3.53
C HIS A 44 3.17 -2.87 -2.35
N ALA A 45 2.06 -2.16 -2.20
CA ALA A 45 1.83 -1.32 -1.03
C ALA A 45 2.08 -2.12 0.26
N ASP A 46 2.83 -1.55 1.20
CA ASP A 46 2.96 -2.13 2.53
C ASP A 46 1.57 -2.15 3.19
N PRO A 47 1.03 -3.31 3.61
CA PRO A 47 -0.28 -3.38 4.25
C PRO A 47 -0.42 -2.49 5.49
N THR A 48 0.71 -2.16 6.12
CA THR A 48 0.84 -1.33 7.32
C THR A 48 1.23 0.12 7.04
N ALA A 49 1.35 0.55 5.77
CA ALA A 49 1.57 1.95 5.44
C ALA A 49 0.52 2.85 6.11
N HIS A 50 0.89 4.04 6.57
CA HIS A 50 0.00 5.00 7.25
C HIS A 50 -0.43 4.62 8.67
N ALA A 51 0.07 3.51 9.21
CA ALA A 51 -0.37 3.04 10.50
C ALA A 51 0.11 3.86 11.69
N ALA A 52 1.29 4.49 11.60
CA ALA A 52 1.83 5.33 12.66
C ALA A 52 1.32 6.77 12.63
N THR A 53 0.66 7.19 11.55
CA THR A 53 0.29 8.60 11.32
C THR A 53 -1.15 8.92 11.70
N GLY A 54 -1.98 7.90 11.93
CA GLY A 54 -3.36 8.07 12.38
C GLY A 54 -4.32 8.20 11.19
N ASP A 55 -5.01 9.33 11.14
CA ASP A 55 -6.11 9.58 10.21
C ASP A 55 -5.62 10.13 8.86
N TYR A 56 -6.20 9.63 7.77
CA TYR A 56 -5.96 10.13 6.42
C TYR A 56 -6.55 11.55 6.28
N THR A 57 -5.72 12.58 6.12
CA THR A 57 -6.15 13.99 6.04
C THR A 57 -5.36 14.82 5.01
N GLY A 58 -6.08 15.46 4.07
CA GLY A 58 -5.45 16.26 3.02
C GLY A 58 -4.94 15.41 1.87
N LEU A 59 -3.63 15.44 1.58
CA LEU A 59 -3.06 14.83 0.38
C LEU A 59 -2.95 13.30 0.47
N ASP A 60 -2.67 12.75 1.64
CA ASP A 60 -2.73 11.30 1.90
C ASP A 60 -4.15 10.73 1.69
N ARG A 61 -5.20 11.47 2.07
CA ARG A 61 -6.60 11.14 1.80
C ARG A 61 -6.87 11.14 0.31
N GLN A 62 -6.39 12.14 -0.42
CA GLN A 62 -6.53 12.18 -1.88
C GLN A 62 -5.82 11.00 -2.55
N LEU A 63 -4.61 10.65 -2.08
CA LEU A 63 -3.86 9.49 -2.55
C LEU A 63 -4.59 8.18 -2.26
N ALA A 64 -5.06 7.97 -1.03
CA ALA A 64 -5.82 6.78 -0.63
C ALA A 64 -7.13 6.65 -1.41
N HIS A 65 -7.83 7.77 -1.65
CA HIS A 65 -9.02 7.81 -2.49
C HIS A 65 -8.73 7.41 -3.95
N ALA A 66 -7.55 7.76 -4.45
CA ALA A 66 -7.04 7.32 -5.75
C ALA A 66 -6.36 5.94 -5.71
N GLU A 67 -6.57 5.16 -4.65
CA GLU A 67 -6.05 3.81 -4.42
C GLU A 67 -4.51 3.70 -4.30
N TYR A 68 -3.83 4.77 -3.89
CA TYR A 68 -2.40 4.77 -3.54
C TYR A 68 -2.20 4.40 -2.07
N PHE A 69 -2.59 3.18 -1.69
CA PHE A 69 -2.49 2.68 -0.32
C PHE A 69 -1.05 2.45 0.16
N GLU A 70 -0.06 2.58 -0.72
CA GLU A 70 1.34 2.68 -0.34
C GLU A 70 1.69 4.00 0.37
N VAL A 71 0.83 5.03 0.38
CA VAL A 71 1.14 6.28 1.10
C VAL A 71 1.32 5.97 2.58
N ASP A 72 2.48 6.35 3.12
CA ASP A 72 2.77 6.24 4.55
C ASP A 72 2.39 7.54 5.24
N TYR A 73 2.93 8.68 4.78
CA TYR A 73 2.48 9.98 5.25
C TYR A 73 2.78 11.08 4.24
N CYS A 74 2.07 12.19 4.36
CA CYS A 74 2.40 13.43 3.65
C CYS A 74 2.71 14.52 4.68
N SER A 75 3.74 15.33 4.41
CA SER A 75 4.05 16.45 5.30
C SER A 75 3.08 17.59 5.03
N VAL A 76 2.43 18.09 6.09
CA VAL A 76 1.65 19.32 5.98
C VAL A 76 2.61 20.50 5.84
N GLY A 77 2.43 21.32 4.81
CA GLY A 77 3.23 22.53 4.56
C GLY A 77 4.60 22.31 3.89
N LYS A 78 5.06 21.05 3.76
CA LYS A 78 6.17 20.70 2.87
C LYS A 78 5.59 19.75 1.85
N SER A 79 5.52 20.17 0.59
CA SER A 79 4.85 19.48 -0.51
C SER A 79 5.54 18.16 -0.89
N PHE A 80 5.57 17.19 0.03
CA PHE A 80 6.19 15.88 -0.13
C PHE A 80 5.35 14.80 0.55
N CYS A 81 5.31 13.63 -0.07
CA CYS A 81 4.74 12.42 0.51
C CYS A 81 5.79 11.32 0.54
N VAL A 82 5.64 10.44 1.52
CA VAL A 82 6.42 9.23 1.67
C VAL A 82 5.54 8.03 1.42
N LEU A 83 5.99 7.12 0.57
CA LEU A 83 5.26 5.91 0.19
C LEU A 83 6.11 4.70 0.57
N GLN A 84 5.48 3.65 1.10
CA GLN A 84 6.12 2.43 1.53
C GLN A 84 5.62 1.22 0.75
N TYR A 85 6.56 0.50 0.18
CA TYR A 85 6.37 -0.72 -0.59
C TYR A 85 7.07 -1.88 0.08
N THR A 86 6.56 -3.07 -0.18
CA THR A 86 7.16 -4.34 0.24
C THR A 86 7.24 -5.31 -0.94
N LYS A 87 8.28 -6.13 -0.93
CA LYS A 87 8.46 -7.26 -1.84
C LYS A 87 9.20 -8.35 -1.09
N ASP A 88 8.57 -9.50 -0.89
CA ASP A 88 9.08 -10.58 -0.06
C ASP A 88 9.46 -10.10 1.36
N LYS A 89 10.76 -10.12 1.69
CA LYS A 89 11.31 -9.60 2.96
C LYS A 89 11.96 -8.22 2.80
N ALA A 90 11.95 -7.66 1.59
CA ALA A 90 12.48 -6.35 1.30
C ALA A 90 11.39 -5.30 1.42
N CYS A 91 11.82 -4.08 1.73
CA CYS A 91 10.97 -2.92 1.79
C CYS A 91 11.65 -1.76 1.06
N LEU A 92 10.83 -0.83 0.59
CA LEU A 92 11.26 0.30 -0.21
C LEU A 92 10.43 1.51 0.19
N ARG A 93 11.12 2.60 0.51
CA ARG A 93 10.52 3.88 0.89
C ARG A 93 10.80 4.90 -0.19
N LEU A 94 9.76 5.42 -0.83
CA LEU A 94 9.85 6.50 -1.82
C LEU A 94 9.55 7.82 -1.16
N HIS A 95 10.38 8.82 -1.43
CA HIS A 95 10.07 10.21 -1.16
C HIS A 95 9.69 10.88 -2.47
N THR A 96 8.64 11.70 -2.39
CA THR A 96 8.07 12.39 -3.54
C THR A 96 7.97 13.87 -3.29
N GLN A 97 7.95 14.68 -4.34
CA GLN A 97 7.69 16.12 -4.28
C GLN A 97 6.47 16.47 -5.13
N GLY A 98 5.60 17.35 -4.64
CA GLY A 98 4.41 17.88 -5.31
C GLY A 98 3.15 17.74 -4.46
N GLU A 99 2.14 18.57 -4.75
CA GLU A 99 0.84 18.57 -4.04
C GLU A 99 -0.28 17.91 -4.85
N GLU A 100 -0.11 17.80 -6.15
CA GLU A 100 -1.08 17.14 -7.03
C GLU A 100 -0.54 15.79 -7.49
N ILE A 101 -1.35 14.73 -7.37
CA ILE A 101 -0.98 13.35 -7.73
C ILE A 101 -0.42 13.28 -9.17
N ARG A 102 -1.04 14.01 -10.12
CA ARG A 102 -0.65 14.01 -11.54
C ARG A 102 0.72 14.60 -11.84
N SER A 103 1.23 15.47 -10.98
CA SER A 103 2.52 16.16 -11.15
C SER A 103 3.55 15.75 -10.10
N MET A 104 3.18 14.87 -9.17
CA MET A 104 4.05 14.38 -8.12
C MET A 104 5.22 13.59 -8.71
N ARG A 105 6.43 13.86 -8.24
CA ARG A 105 7.67 13.28 -8.77
C ARG A 105 8.47 12.58 -7.70
N ILE A 106 9.19 11.53 -8.08
CA ILE A 106 10.14 10.86 -7.19
C ILE A 106 11.31 11.81 -6.91
N GLU A 107 11.60 12.05 -5.65
CA GLU A 107 12.78 12.80 -5.22
C GLU A 107 13.94 11.83 -4.94
N ARG A 108 13.68 10.83 -4.10
CA ARG A 108 14.66 9.83 -3.66
C ARG A 108 13.98 8.56 -3.15
N TRP A 109 14.75 7.51 -2.96
CA TRP A 109 14.27 6.25 -2.39
C TRP A 109 15.33 5.59 -1.51
N SER A 110 14.88 4.78 -0.57
CA SER A 110 15.73 4.03 0.35
C SER A 110 15.11 2.66 0.67
N ASN A 111 15.95 1.73 1.12
CA ASN A 111 15.54 0.51 1.80
C ASN A 111 15.43 0.69 3.33
N ASP A 112 15.56 1.93 3.80
CA ASP A 112 15.33 2.32 5.18
C ASP A 112 13.83 2.53 5.39
N CYS A 113 13.22 1.61 6.11
CA CYS A 113 11.78 1.49 6.25
C CYS A 113 11.37 1.77 7.68
N ARG A 114 10.11 2.16 7.83
CA ARG A 114 9.52 2.47 9.13
C ARG A 114 9.75 1.33 10.13
N GLU A 115 10.20 1.70 11.33
CA GLU A 115 10.14 0.79 12.48
C GLU A 115 8.69 0.47 12.82
N LYS A 116 8.34 -0.81 12.87
CA LYS A 116 7.02 -1.22 13.32
C LYS A 116 6.90 -0.93 14.81
N GLY A 117 5.85 -0.22 15.21
CA GLY A 117 5.56 0.02 16.62
C GLY A 117 5.40 -1.31 17.38
N THR A 118 5.69 -1.30 18.68
CA THR A 118 5.64 -2.50 19.55
C THR A 118 4.26 -3.16 19.63
N ASN A 119 3.18 -2.47 19.19
CA ASN A 119 1.81 -2.98 19.15
C ASN A 119 1.28 -3.18 17.72
N GLU A 120 2.15 -3.08 16.72
CA GLU A 120 1.79 -2.97 15.32
C GLU A 120 2.09 -4.29 14.59
N GLY A 121 1.22 -5.29 14.76
CA GLY A 121 1.49 -6.59 14.14
C GLY A 121 0.36 -7.60 14.13
N GLU A 122 -0.35 -7.82 15.25
CA GLU A 122 -1.24 -8.99 15.31
C GLU A 122 -2.68 -8.73 14.85
N ASN A 123 -3.17 -7.49 14.92
CA ASN A 123 -4.56 -7.16 14.59
C ASN A 123 -4.71 -5.94 13.68
N LEU A 124 -3.63 -5.50 13.04
CA LEU A 124 -3.69 -4.31 12.20
C LEU A 124 -4.44 -4.62 10.90
N LEU A 125 -5.51 -3.89 10.66
CA LEU A 125 -6.25 -3.96 9.40
C LEU A 125 -5.39 -3.40 8.26
N PRO A 126 -5.50 -3.96 7.05
CA PRO A 126 -4.84 -3.40 5.87
C PRO A 126 -5.18 -1.92 5.64
N ALA A 127 -4.25 -1.17 5.04
CA ALA A 127 -4.39 0.26 4.77
C ALA A 127 -5.71 0.66 4.09
N ASP A 128 -6.16 -0.11 3.09
CA ASP A 128 -7.42 0.11 2.38
C ASP A 128 -8.67 -0.11 3.25
N VAL A 129 -8.65 -1.13 4.11
CA VAL A 129 -9.72 -1.40 5.10
C VAL A 129 -9.79 -0.30 6.16
N ARG A 130 -8.64 0.20 6.62
CA ARG A 130 -8.60 1.33 7.57
C ARG A 130 -9.14 2.59 6.93
N TYR A 131 -8.71 2.87 5.70
CA TYR A 131 -9.17 4.03 4.96
C TYR A 131 -10.69 4.01 4.75
N VAL A 132 -11.28 2.89 4.28
CA VAL A 132 -12.74 2.84 4.07
C VAL A 132 -13.51 3.00 5.38
N THR A 133 -12.98 2.46 6.49
CA THR A 133 -13.62 2.56 7.80
C THR A 133 -13.61 4.02 8.27
N GLN A 134 -12.47 4.70 8.15
CA GLN A 134 -12.39 6.13 8.47
C GLN A 134 -13.31 6.96 7.56
N TRP A 135 -13.25 6.73 6.25
CA TRP A 135 -14.04 7.47 5.27
C TRP A 135 -15.55 7.39 5.57
N ARG A 136 -16.04 6.20 5.93
CA ARG A 136 -17.45 6.01 6.31
C ARG A 136 -17.83 6.61 7.66
N ASN A 137 -16.90 6.65 8.61
CA ASN A 137 -17.15 7.26 9.92
C ASN A 137 -17.16 8.79 9.86
N GLU A 138 -16.39 9.38 8.94
CA GLU A 138 -16.21 10.84 8.86
C GLU A 138 -17.12 11.53 7.85
N CYS A 139 -17.64 10.82 6.83
CA CYS A 139 -18.42 11.50 5.81
C CYS A 139 -19.79 11.95 6.36
N GLU A 140 -20.05 13.25 6.27
CA GLU A 140 -21.23 13.89 6.89
C GLU A 140 -22.43 13.98 5.94
N ASP A 141 -22.20 13.84 4.63
CA ASP A 141 -23.22 13.98 3.59
C ASP A 141 -23.00 13.03 2.40
N TYR A 142 -23.99 12.98 1.50
CA TYR A 142 -23.97 12.11 0.32
C TYR A 142 -22.75 12.33 -0.59
N GLU A 143 -22.36 13.59 -0.83
CA GLU A 143 -21.28 13.89 -1.76
C GLU A 143 -19.93 13.46 -1.16
N GLN A 144 -19.75 13.62 0.15
CA GLN A 144 -18.57 13.14 0.86
C GLN A 144 -18.49 11.61 0.90
N CYS A 145 -19.62 10.91 1.02
CA CYS A 145 -19.66 9.43 1.03
C CYS A 145 -19.70 8.81 -0.38
N LYS A 146 -19.71 9.62 -1.44
CA LYS A 146 -19.92 9.15 -2.81
C LYS A 146 -18.86 8.14 -3.23
N GLY A 147 -19.30 6.93 -3.57
CA GLY A 147 -18.42 5.83 -3.98
C GLY A 147 -17.95 4.93 -2.84
N ALA A 148 -18.18 5.29 -1.57
CA ALA A 148 -17.77 4.50 -0.41
C ALA A 148 -18.41 3.10 -0.41
N ASP A 149 -19.69 2.98 -0.79
CA ASP A 149 -20.38 1.69 -0.91
C ASP A 149 -19.77 0.81 -2.01
N GLY A 150 -19.46 1.41 -3.16
CA GLY A 150 -18.81 0.70 -4.27
C GLY A 150 -17.41 0.20 -3.89
N PHE A 151 -16.65 1.03 -3.17
CA PHE A 151 -15.34 0.66 -2.65
C PHE A 151 -15.46 -0.43 -1.58
N LEU A 152 -16.41 -0.32 -0.65
CA LEU A 152 -16.70 -1.34 0.37
C LEU A 152 -17.02 -2.71 -0.26
N LEU A 153 -17.85 -2.74 -1.30
CA LEU A 153 -18.16 -3.96 -2.05
C LEU A 153 -16.90 -4.57 -2.69
N THR A 154 -16.00 -3.73 -3.21
CA THR A 154 -14.72 -4.19 -3.78
C THR A 154 -13.84 -4.82 -2.71
N LEU A 155 -13.74 -4.21 -1.53
CA LEU A 155 -12.99 -4.76 -0.40
C LEU A 155 -13.58 -6.06 0.13
N LYS A 156 -14.91 -6.16 0.20
CA LYS A 156 -15.58 -7.42 0.60
C LYS A 156 -15.24 -8.56 -0.35
N LYS A 157 -15.17 -8.30 -1.66
CA LYS A 157 -14.71 -9.30 -2.65
C LYS A 157 -13.24 -9.65 -2.44
N LYS A 158 -12.38 -8.65 -2.28
CA LYS A 158 -10.93 -8.82 -2.05
C LYS A 158 -10.64 -9.65 -0.80
N TYR A 159 -11.37 -9.43 0.28
CA TYR A 159 -11.14 -10.03 1.60
C TYR A 159 -12.15 -11.11 1.99
N ALA A 160 -12.91 -11.66 1.04
CA ALA A 160 -13.98 -12.64 1.29
C ALA A 160 -13.56 -13.86 2.15
N ARG A 161 -12.27 -14.20 2.14
CA ARG A 161 -11.71 -15.33 2.90
C ARG A 161 -11.21 -14.98 4.30
N SER A 162 -11.16 -13.70 4.66
CA SER A 162 -10.73 -13.24 5.98
C SER A 162 -11.93 -12.94 6.87
N ALA A 163 -12.27 -13.87 7.77
CA ALA A 163 -13.38 -13.69 8.71
C ALA A 163 -13.23 -12.44 9.58
N VAL A 164 -11.99 -12.13 9.98
CA VAL A 164 -11.67 -10.93 10.79
C VAL A 164 -11.95 -9.65 10.02
N ILE A 165 -11.46 -9.53 8.79
CA ILE A 165 -11.68 -8.33 7.96
C ILE A 165 -13.15 -8.24 7.56
N MET A 166 -13.79 -9.34 7.18
CA MET A 166 -15.21 -9.35 6.82
C MET A 166 -16.10 -8.89 7.97
N LYS A 167 -15.78 -9.23 9.22
CA LYS A 167 -16.51 -8.70 10.39
C LYS A 167 -16.45 -7.18 10.45
N VAL A 168 -15.29 -6.57 10.19
CA VAL A 168 -15.12 -5.11 10.15
C VAL A 168 -15.82 -4.49 8.95
N LEU A 169 -15.67 -5.07 7.75
CA LEU A 169 -16.34 -4.54 6.57
C LEU A 169 -17.86 -4.62 6.69
N SER A 170 -18.41 -5.64 7.34
CA SER A 170 -19.86 -5.75 7.55
C SER A 170 -20.39 -4.83 8.65
N SER A 171 -19.60 -4.46 9.66
CA SER A 171 -20.05 -3.44 10.63
C SER A 171 -20.20 -2.05 10.00
N ASN A 172 -19.59 -1.86 8.83
CA ASN A 172 -19.70 -0.67 8.01
C ASN A 172 -20.88 -0.75 7.02
N ASP A 173 -21.75 -1.76 7.06
CA ASP A 173 -22.85 -1.88 6.08
C ASP A 173 -23.99 -0.88 6.28
N ASN A 174 -24.09 -0.29 7.48
CA ASN A 174 -25.12 0.70 7.71
C ASN A 174 -24.89 1.86 6.73
N PRO A 175 -25.89 2.20 5.88
CA PRO A 175 -25.79 3.40 5.07
C PRO A 175 -25.58 4.57 6.01
N VAL A 176 -24.73 5.51 5.60
CA VAL A 176 -24.53 6.74 6.36
C VAL A 176 -25.91 7.37 6.55
N GLU A 177 -26.35 7.51 7.80
CA GLU A 177 -27.61 8.19 8.10
C GLU A 177 -27.44 9.63 7.65
N ILE A 178 -27.87 9.91 6.41
CA ILE A 178 -27.94 11.27 5.89
C ILE A 178 -29.09 11.91 6.63
N TYR A 179 -28.84 12.42 7.83
CA TYR A 179 -29.78 13.33 8.45
C TYR A 179 -29.96 14.48 7.47
N PRO A 180 -31.15 14.70 6.89
CA PRO A 180 -31.39 15.93 6.18
C PRO A 180 -31.14 17.03 7.20
N THR A 181 -30.12 17.85 6.95
CA THR A 181 -29.91 19.06 7.71
C THR A 181 -31.24 19.80 7.68
N THR A 182 -31.91 19.84 8.82
CA THR A 182 -33.08 20.68 9.04
C THR A 182 -32.59 22.11 8.86
N LYS A 183 -32.71 22.61 7.63
CA LYS A 183 -32.54 24.04 7.34
C LYS A 183 -33.57 24.78 8.19
N LYS A 184 -33.06 25.77 8.92
CA LYS A 184 -33.78 26.75 9.73
C LYS A 184 -34.98 27.35 9.02
#